data_AF-A0A1C6EIE5-F1
#
_entry.id   AF-A0A1C6EIE5-F1
#
_cell.length_a   1.000
_cell.length_b   1.000
_cell.length_c   1.000
_cell.angle_alpha   90.00
_cell.angle_beta   90.00
_cell.angle_gamma   90.00
#
_symmetry.space_group_name_H-M   'P 1'
#
loop_
_entity.id
_entity.type
_entity.pdbx_description
1 polymer ?
#
loop_
_entity_poly.entity_id
_entity_poly.type
_entity_poly.pdbx_seq_one_letter_code
_entity_poly.pdbx_strand_id
1 'polypeptide(L)'
;MILLLDERQRKELAQYSPYIAIPKVSSQNRRYIPMDYLEGEIIPGDKLFTMPSATSYEFGILMSNVHMAWTRAVCGRLKSDYSYSNMIVYNNFPWPSPTNDQKEKIRKTAQAILNARALYTDSNLADLYDPLTMPTELLKAHKANNRAVMHAYGFSIKMSEADCVAELMRMYQKLTKEK
;
A
#
# COMPACT_ATOMS: atom_id res chain seq x y z
N MET A 1 18.98 5.19 -22.72
CA MET A 1 19.68 3.88 -22.69
C MET A 1 18.78 2.69 -22.31
N ILE A 2 17.60 2.90 -21.69
CA ILE A 2 16.66 1.81 -21.32
C ILE A 2 15.81 1.30 -22.50
N LEU A 3 15.69 2.06 -23.58
CA LEU A 3 14.82 1.73 -24.73
C LEU A 3 15.35 0.62 -25.67
N LEU A 4 16.50 0.01 -25.38
CA LEU A 4 17.15 -1.03 -26.21
C LEU A 4 17.21 -2.42 -25.55
N LEU A 5 16.63 -2.59 -24.36
CA LEU A 5 16.72 -3.85 -23.61
C LEU A 5 15.65 -4.84 -24.06
N ASP A 6 16.03 -6.11 -24.23
CA ASP A 6 15.08 -7.20 -24.45
C ASP A 6 14.30 -7.55 -23.15
N GLU A 7 13.25 -8.39 -23.25
CA GLU A 7 12.44 -8.76 -22.08
C GLU A 7 13.22 -9.50 -20.99
N ARG A 8 14.25 -10.27 -21.36
CA ARG A 8 15.08 -11.01 -20.41
C ARG A 8 15.97 -10.06 -19.62
N GLN A 9 16.61 -9.12 -20.30
CA GLN A 9 17.42 -8.07 -19.70
C GLN A 9 16.57 -7.16 -18.80
N ARG A 10 15.32 -6.87 -19.18
CA ARG A 10 14.37 -6.14 -18.32
C ARG A 10 14.00 -6.93 -17.07
N LYS A 11 13.79 -8.25 -17.17
CA LYS A 11 13.53 -9.11 -16.01
C LYS A 11 14.73 -9.21 -15.08
N GLU A 12 15.94 -9.33 -15.62
CA GLU A 12 17.18 -9.31 -14.83
C GLU A 12 17.39 -7.97 -14.12
N LEU A 13 17.18 -6.84 -14.79
CA LEU A 13 17.28 -5.53 -14.13
C LEU A 13 16.17 -5.28 -13.09
N ALA A 14 14.96 -5.78 -13.33
CA ALA A 14 13.88 -5.72 -12.35
C ALA A 14 14.18 -6.57 -11.11
N GLN A 15 14.95 -7.65 -11.26
CA GLN A 15 15.38 -8.51 -10.15
C GLN A 15 16.28 -7.76 -9.16
N TYR A 16 17.13 -6.84 -9.63
CA TYR A 16 18.01 -6.02 -8.79
C TYR A 16 17.47 -4.62 -8.48
N SER A 17 16.24 -4.32 -8.87
CA SER A 17 15.62 -3.05 -8.53
C SER A 17 15.03 -3.10 -7.12
N PRO A 18 15.14 -2.02 -6.33
CA PRO A 18 14.40 -1.91 -5.08
C PRO A 18 12.91 -2.16 -5.30
N TYR A 19 12.28 -2.84 -4.35
CA TYR A 19 10.88 -3.26 -4.47
C TYR A 19 10.12 -2.99 -3.17
N ILE A 20 8.80 -2.81 -3.29
CA ILE A 20 7.92 -2.86 -2.12
C ILE A 20 7.68 -4.31 -1.77
N ALA A 21 8.05 -4.71 -0.56
CA ALA A 21 7.73 -5.98 0.06
C ALA A 21 6.36 -5.91 0.73
N ILE A 22 5.47 -6.82 0.34
CA ILE A 22 4.09 -6.88 0.81
C ILE A 22 3.87 -8.24 1.51
N PRO A 23 3.70 -8.27 2.84
CA PRO A 23 3.40 -9.50 3.56
C PRO A 23 2.14 -10.21 3.06
N LYS A 24 2.24 -11.50 2.76
CA LYS A 24 1.08 -12.34 2.40
C LYS A 24 0.14 -12.52 3.57
N VAL A 25 0.67 -12.71 4.77
CA VAL A 25 -0.13 -12.87 5.99
C VAL A 25 0.30 -11.83 7.02
N SER A 26 -0.66 -11.12 7.60
CA SER A 26 -0.41 -10.16 8.68
C SER A 26 -1.59 -10.11 9.64
N SER A 27 -1.28 -9.85 10.92
CA SER A 27 -2.28 -9.83 11.98
C SER A 27 -3.43 -8.89 11.67
N GLN A 28 -4.66 -9.35 11.88
CA GLN A 28 -5.85 -8.52 11.71
C GLN A 28 -5.90 -7.32 12.66
N ASN A 29 -5.21 -7.41 13.80
CA ASN A 29 -5.21 -6.36 14.83
C ASN A 29 -4.52 -5.08 14.34
N ARG A 30 -3.64 -5.18 13.34
CA ARG A 30 -2.95 -4.02 12.78
C ARG A 30 -3.90 -3.21 11.90
N ARG A 31 -3.85 -1.89 12.05
CA ARG A 31 -4.62 -0.97 11.19
C ARG A 31 -4.10 -0.95 9.75
N TYR A 32 -2.84 -1.29 9.53
CA TYR A 32 -2.20 -1.36 8.23
C TYR A 32 -1.40 -2.66 8.13
N ILE A 33 -1.37 -3.29 6.96
CA ILE A 33 -0.38 -4.32 6.67
C ILE A 33 0.97 -3.59 6.52
N PRO A 34 1.98 -3.89 7.36
CA PRO A 34 3.26 -3.19 7.27
C PRO A 34 4.00 -3.62 6.01
N MET A 35 3.99 -2.75 4.99
CA MET A 35 4.79 -2.91 3.77
C MET A 35 6.04 -2.04 3.87
N ASP A 36 7.12 -2.43 3.20
CA ASP A 36 8.37 -1.67 3.21
C ASP A 36 9.14 -1.77 1.89
N TYR A 37 10.12 -0.89 1.71
CA TYR A 37 11.07 -0.99 0.61
C TYR A 37 12.24 -1.90 1.00
N LEU A 38 12.55 -2.86 0.14
CA LEU A 38 13.74 -3.70 0.26
C LEU A 38 14.64 -3.49 -0.96
N GLU A 39 15.94 -3.60 -0.75
CA GLU A 39 16.96 -3.55 -1.79
C GLU A 39 16.83 -4.75 -2.73
N GLY A 40 17.24 -4.59 -4.00
CA GLY A 40 17.05 -5.62 -5.03
C GLY A 40 17.90 -6.88 -4.82
N GLU A 41 18.96 -6.77 -4.03
CA GLU A 41 19.83 -7.86 -3.61
C GLU A 41 19.16 -8.77 -2.58
N ILE A 42 18.12 -8.30 -1.89
CA ILE A 42 17.36 -9.08 -0.91
C ILE A 42 16.39 -9.99 -1.64
N ILE A 43 16.63 -11.30 -1.60
CA ILE A 43 15.74 -12.30 -2.21
C ILE A 43 14.48 -12.48 -1.34
N PRO A 44 13.28 -12.17 -1.85
CA PRO A 44 12.04 -12.33 -1.10
C PRO A 44 11.68 -13.80 -0.93
N GLY A 45 11.29 -14.20 0.28
CA GLY A 45 10.70 -15.52 0.52
C GLY A 45 9.28 -15.66 -0.04
N ASP A 46 8.73 -16.88 -0.02
CA ASP A 46 7.40 -17.18 -0.55
C ASP A 46 6.26 -16.45 0.19
N LYS A 47 6.51 -15.91 1.39
CA LYS A 47 5.53 -15.15 2.20
C LYS A 47 5.50 -13.65 1.90
N LEU A 48 6.23 -13.19 0.89
CA LEU A 48 6.16 -11.82 0.39
C LEU A 48 5.61 -11.82 -1.04
N PHE A 49 4.76 -10.84 -1.34
CA PHE A 49 4.64 -10.33 -2.71
C PHE A 49 5.64 -9.20 -2.88
N THR A 50 6.12 -9.02 -4.10
CA THR A 50 7.02 -7.92 -4.46
C THR A 50 6.41 -7.05 -5.54
N MET A 51 6.65 -5.75 -5.42
CA MET A 51 6.34 -4.78 -6.47
C MET A 51 7.63 -4.05 -6.85
N PRO A 52 8.36 -4.55 -7.87
CA PRO A 52 9.57 -3.89 -8.34
C PRO A 52 9.24 -2.55 -9.00
N SER A 53 10.18 -1.61 -8.95
CA SER A 53 10.06 -0.29 -9.58
C SER A 53 8.87 0.55 -9.09
N ALA A 54 8.33 0.23 -7.93
CA ALA A 54 7.24 0.99 -7.32
C ALA A 54 7.74 2.32 -6.78
N THR A 55 7.01 3.40 -7.06
CA THR A 55 7.33 4.71 -6.52
C THR A 55 6.65 4.92 -5.17
N SER A 56 7.02 6.00 -4.48
CA SER A 56 6.37 6.39 -3.23
C SER A 56 4.88 6.68 -3.41
N TYR A 57 4.39 6.86 -4.63
CA TYR A 57 2.96 6.99 -4.92
C TYR A 57 2.23 5.66 -4.69
N GLU A 58 2.71 4.56 -5.28
CA GLU A 58 2.13 3.23 -5.07
C GLU A 58 2.20 2.85 -3.58
N PHE A 59 3.34 3.07 -2.93
CA PHE A 59 3.48 2.86 -1.49
C PHE A 59 2.46 3.66 -0.67
N GLY A 60 2.29 4.95 -0.99
CA GLY A 60 1.32 5.82 -0.33
C GLY A 60 -0.12 5.31 -0.47
N ILE A 61 -0.50 4.85 -1.66
CA ILE A 61 -1.82 4.27 -1.88
C ILE A 61 -2.00 2.97 -1.08
N LEU A 62 -1.03 2.05 -1.14
CA LEU A 62 -1.11 0.75 -0.44
C LEU A 62 -1.09 0.91 1.09
N MET A 63 -0.38 1.90 1.62
CA MET A 63 -0.32 2.23 3.05
C MET A 63 -1.46 3.18 3.51
N SER A 64 -2.54 3.27 2.74
CA SER A 64 -3.70 4.12 3.05
C SER A 64 -4.84 3.35 3.73
N ASN A 65 -5.71 4.08 4.44
CA ASN A 65 -6.96 3.52 4.97
C ASN A 65 -7.91 3.06 3.86
N VAL A 66 -7.90 3.69 2.69
CA VAL A 66 -8.75 3.32 1.55
C VAL A 66 -8.37 1.93 1.03
N HIS A 67 -7.07 1.69 0.84
CA HIS A 67 -6.59 0.36 0.44
C HIS A 67 -6.82 -0.69 1.52
N MET A 68 -6.65 -0.34 2.80
CA MET A 68 -6.96 -1.25 3.89
C MET A 68 -8.45 -1.56 3.98
N ALA A 69 -9.35 -0.60 3.77
CA ALA A 69 -10.80 -0.83 3.73
C ALA A 69 -11.17 -1.85 2.65
N TRP A 70 -10.63 -1.69 1.43
CA TRP A 70 -10.77 -2.67 0.37
C TRP A 70 -10.23 -4.04 0.77
N THR A 71 -8.98 -4.06 1.26
CA THR A 71 -8.31 -5.30 1.68
C THR A 71 -9.15 -6.06 2.69
N ARG A 72 -9.66 -5.41 3.74
CA ARG A 72 -10.47 -6.07 4.77
C ARG A 72 -11.76 -6.66 4.21
N ALA A 73 -12.37 -5.98 3.24
CA ALA A 73 -13.64 -6.37 2.65
C ALA A 73 -13.50 -7.57 1.70
N VAL A 74 -12.39 -7.68 0.96
CA VAL A 74 -12.28 -8.66 -0.14
C VAL A 74 -11.19 -9.70 0.04
N CYS A 75 -10.20 -9.49 0.91
CA CYS A 75 -9.10 -10.44 1.04
C CYS A 75 -9.54 -11.75 1.68
N GLY A 76 -8.85 -12.84 1.32
CA GLY A 76 -8.95 -14.09 2.08
C GLY A 76 -8.38 -13.92 3.49
N ARG A 77 -8.59 -14.93 4.34
CA ARG A 77 -8.11 -14.92 5.72
C ARG A 77 -7.40 -16.21 6.09
N LEU A 78 -6.35 -16.11 6.90
CA LEU A 78 -5.78 -17.25 7.61
C LEU A 78 -6.33 -17.23 9.04
N LYS A 79 -7.30 -18.10 9.31
CA LYS A 79 -8.23 -17.91 10.44
C LYS A 79 -8.90 -16.55 10.33
N SER A 80 -8.44 -15.55 11.08
CA SER A 80 -8.95 -14.18 11.03
C SER A 80 -7.93 -13.17 10.52
N ASP A 81 -6.65 -13.55 10.43
CA ASP A 81 -5.57 -12.68 9.95
C ASP A 81 -5.71 -12.40 8.45
N TYR A 82 -5.25 -11.23 8.02
CA TYR A 82 -5.28 -10.86 6.61
C TYR A 82 -4.44 -11.85 5.80
N SER A 83 -5.01 -12.41 4.74
CA SER A 83 -4.28 -13.16 3.73
C SER A 83 -4.35 -12.37 2.42
N TYR A 84 -3.36 -11.51 2.21
CA TYR A 84 -3.24 -10.65 1.03
C TYR A 84 -3.11 -11.50 -0.24
N SER A 85 -3.65 -11.01 -1.35
CA SER A 85 -3.56 -11.65 -2.66
C SER A 85 -3.50 -10.59 -3.74
N ASN A 86 -2.53 -10.69 -4.65
CA ASN A 86 -2.47 -9.80 -5.81
C ASN A 86 -3.69 -9.99 -6.72
N MET A 87 -4.14 -11.22 -6.94
CA MET A 87 -5.27 -11.52 -7.83
C MET A 87 -6.62 -11.07 -7.28
N ILE A 88 -6.80 -11.07 -5.96
CA ILE A 88 -8.08 -10.73 -5.32
C ILE A 88 -8.09 -9.26 -4.87
N VAL A 89 -7.03 -8.81 -4.21
CA VAL A 89 -6.96 -7.47 -3.61
C VAL A 89 -6.43 -6.46 -4.63
N TYR A 90 -5.17 -6.60 -5.04
CA TYR A 90 -4.46 -5.58 -5.82
C TYR A 90 -5.04 -5.39 -7.23
N ASN A 91 -5.20 -6.47 -7.99
CA ASN A 91 -5.64 -6.43 -9.38
C ASN A 91 -7.08 -5.91 -9.52
N ASN A 92 -7.91 -6.08 -8.49
CA ASN A 92 -9.29 -5.61 -8.47
C ASN A 92 -9.47 -4.31 -7.69
N PHE A 93 -8.40 -3.73 -7.13
CA PHE A 93 -8.49 -2.48 -6.38
C PHE A 93 -8.81 -1.33 -7.35
N PRO A 94 -9.93 -0.61 -7.16
CA PRO A 94 -10.29 0.50 -8.04
C PRO A 94 -9.42 1.72 -7.72
N TRP A 95 -8.34 1.91 -8.47
CA TRP A 95 -7.38 3.01 -8.29
C TRP A 95 -8.03 4.39 -8.53
N PRO A 96 -7.54 5.45 -7.84
CA PRO A 96 -8.02 6.81 -8.12
C PRO A 96 -7.41 7.31 -9.44
N SER A 97 -7.98 8.40 -9.98
CA SER A 97 -7.42 9.13 -11.11
C SER A 97 -6.89 10.51 -10.68
N PRO A 98 -5.80 10.58 -9.91
CA PRO A 98 -5.34 11.83 -9.32
C PRO A 98 -4.65 12.76 -10.32
N THR A 99 -4.74 14.07 -10.05
CA THR A 99 -3.91 15.09 -10.68
C THR A 99 -2.43 14.93 -10.29
N ASN A 100 -1.53 15.60 -11.02
CA ASN A 100 -0.10 15.58 -10.69
C ASN A 100 0.20 16.10 -9.27
N ASP A 101 -0.51 17.15 -8.84
CA ASP A 101 -0.36 17.71 -7.49
C ASP A 101 -0.83 16.73 -6.41
N GLN A 102 -1.93 16.01 -6.66
CA GLN A 102 -2.42 14.97 -5.75
C GLN A 102 -1.42 13.80 -5.67
N LYS A 103 -0.87 13.35 -6.81
CA LYS A 103 0.19 12.32 -6.83
C LYS A 103 1.39 12.76 -6.00
N GLU A 104 1.84 14.00 -6.21
CA GLU A 104 2.99 14.54 -5.49
C GLU A 104 2.72 14.70 -3.99
N LYS A 105 1.50 15.10 -3.61
CA LYS A 105 1.11 15.14 -2.21
C LYS A 105 1.17 13.77 -1.56
N ILE A 106 0.69 12.73 -2.26
CA ILE A 106 0.73 11.33 -1.79
C ILE A 106 2.18 10.86 -1.64
N ARG A 107 3.06 11.13 -2.60
CA ARG A 107 4.50 10.80 -2.49
C ARG A 107 5.14 11.43 -1.26
N LYS A 108 4.87 12.70 -0.99
CA LYS A 108 5.40 13.41 0.18
C LYS A 108 4.89 12.81 1.48
N THR A 109 3.60 12.46 1.57
CA THR A 109 3.04 11.85 2.79
C THR A 109 3.48 10.41 2.97
N ALA A 110 3.70 9.66 1.88
CA ALA A 110 4.30 8.34 1.89
C ALA A 110 5.73 8.39 2.43
N GLN A 111 6.56 9.31 1.94
CA GLN A 111 7.91 9.49 2.44
C GLN A 111 7.92 9.86 3.94
N ALA A 112 6.95 10.66 4.40
CA ALA A 112 6.82 10.98 5.82
C ALA A 112 6.54 9.75 6.70
N ILE A 113 5.88 8.70 6.17
CA ILE A 113 5.71 7.43 6.89
C ILE A 113 7.07 6.75 7.08
N LEU A 114 7.87 6.65 6.01
CA LEU A 114 9.22 6.06 6.08
C LEU A 114 10.12 6.85 7.03
N ASN A 115 10.10 8.18 6.94
CA ASN A 115 10.88 9.05 7.82
C ASN A 115 10.46 8.87 9.29
N ALA A 116 9.16 8.72 9.57
CA ALA A 116 8.68 8.48 10.93
C ALA A 116 9.13 7.13 11.48
N ARG A 117 9.16 6.07 10.65
CA ARG A 117 9.71 4.76 11.05
C ARG A 117 11.20 4.87 11.40
N ALA A 118 11.97 5.62 10.61
CA ALA A 118 13.41 5.78 10.79
C ALA A 118 13.82 6.46 12.11
N LEU A 119 12.88 7.09 12.82
CA LEU A 119 13.13 7.65 14.16
C LEU A 119 13.28 6.58 15.25
N TYR A 120 12.89 5.32 14.98
CA TYR A 120 12.84 4.23 15.96
C TYR A 120 13.72 3.07 15.52
N THR A 121 15.04 3.26 15.56
CA THR A 121 16.02 2.29 15.04
C THR A 121 16.03 0.95 15.76
N ASP A 122 15.60 0.92 17.04
CA ASP A 122 15.58 -0.29 17.86
C ASP A 122 14.23 -1.04 17.80
N SER A 123 13.26 -0.53 17.03
CA SER A 123 11.94 -1.13 16.87
C SER A 123 11.80 -1.82 15.52
N ASN A 124 11.16 -2.98 15.49
CA ASN A 124 10.80 -3.62 14.23
C ASN A 124 9.40 -3.17 13.75
N LEU A 125 9.01 -3.53 12.52
CA LEU A 125 7.71 -3.15 11.97
C LEU A 125 6.52 -3.72 12.75
N ALA A 126 6.67 -4.84 13.47
CA ALA A 126 5.59 -5.34 14.33
C ALA A 126 5.36 -4.41 15.51
N ASP A 127 6.43 -3.92 16.16
CA ASP A 127 6.36 -2.99 17.30
C ASP A 127 5.76 -1.64 16.86
N LEU A 128 6.18 -1.14 15.70
CA LEU A 128 5.72 0.14 15.15
C LEU A 128 4.26 0.13 14.71
N TYR A 129 3.72 -1.05 14.36
CA TYR A 129 2.36 -1.19 13.85
C TYR A 129 1.41 -1.92 14.81
N ASP A 130 1.85 -2.22 16.03
CA ASP A 130 0.95 -2.63 17.10
C ASP A 130 0.06 -1.44 17.50
N PRO A 131 -1.28 -1.60 17.58
CA PRO A 131 -2.19 -0.51 17.91
C PRO A 131 -1.94 0.17 19.26
N LEU A 132 -1.34 -0.54 20.22
CA LEU A 132 -1.09 -0.05 21.57
C LEU A 132 0.22 0.73 21.68
N THR A 133 1.20 0.43 20.81
CA THR A 133 2.54 1.02 20.86
C THR A 133 2.90 1.87 19.64
N MET A 134 2.04 1.95 18.61
CA MET A 134 2.29 2.76 17.42
C MET A 134 2.66 4.20 17.80
N PRO A 135 3.88 4.68 17.43
CA PRO A 135 4.31 6.00 17.84
C PRO A 135 3.49 7.13 17.23
N THR A 136 3.42 8.26 17.93
CA THR A 136 2.55 9.39 17.55
C THR A 136 2.94 9.98 16.19
N GLU A 137 4.23 10.02 15.89
CA GLU A 137 4.86 10.50 14.67
C GLU A 137 4.39 9.67 13.47
N LEU A 138 4.44 8.33 13.62
CA LEU A 138 3.99 7.39 12.60
C LEU A 138 2.47 7.47 12.40
N LEU A 139 1.70 7.59 13.49
CA LEU A 139 0.25 7.78 13.41
C LEU A 139 -0.11 9.10 12.70
N LYS A 140 0.60 10.19 12.98
CA LYS A 140 0.41 11.48 12.30
C LYS A 140 0.73 11.39 10.81
N ALA A 141 1.82 10.71 10.45
CA ALA A 141 2.21 10.48 9.06
C ALA A 141 1.12 9.68 8.31
N HIS A 142 0.62 8.59 8.89
CA HIS A 142 -0.50 7.83 8.31
C HIS A 142 -1.78 8.65 8.18
N LYS A 143 -2.14 9.46 9.18
CA LYS A 143 -3.29 10.36 9.09
C LYS A 143 -3.15 11.37 7.95
N ALA A 144 -1.95 11.91 7.73
CA ALA A 144 -1.68 12.81 6.60
C ALA A 144 -1.81 12.08 5.25
N ASN A 145 -1.25 10.87 5.15
CA ASN A 145 -1.35 10.04 3.95
C ASN A 145 -2.79 9.64 3.63
N ASN A 146 -3.56 9.19 4.62
CA ASN A 146 -4.98 8.89 4.46
C ASN A 146 -5.75 10.09 3.89
N ARG A 147 -5.52 11.30 4.42
CA ARG A 147 -6.20 12.51 3.91
C ARG A 147 -5.84 12.79 2.45
N ALA A 148 -4.56 12.66 2.09
CA ALA A 148 -4.12 12.87 0.72
C ALA A 148 -4.74 11.85 -0.25
N VAL A 149 -4.77 10.58 0.15
CA VAL A 149 -5.37 9.51 -0.64
C VAL A 149 -6.89 9.68 -0.74
N MET A 150 -7.61 9.90 0.37
CA MET A 150 -9.05 10.14 0.33
C MET A 150 -9.40 11.35 -0.56
N HIS A 151 -8.62 12.42 -0.52
CA HIS A 151 -8.80 13.56 -1.41
C HIS A 151 -8.61 13.19 -2.90
N ALA A 152 -7.65 12.30 -3.23
CA ALA A 152 -7.48 11.80 -4.60
C ALA A 152 -8.67 10.96 -5.10
N TYR A 153 -9.45 10.36 -4.20
CA TYR A 153 -10.72 9.69 -4.51
C TYR A 153 -11.93 10.64 -4.50
N GLY A 154 -11.78 11.90 -4.09
CA GLY A 154 -12.91 12.80 -3.81
C GLY A 154 -13.70 12.41 -2.55
N PHE A 155 -13.11 11.60 -1.67
CA PHE A 155 -13.75 11.09 -0.47
C PHE A 155 -13.63 12.06 0.72
N SER A 156 -14.71 12.18 1.49
CA SER A 156 -14.72 12.91 2.77
C SER A 156 -13.95 12.16 3.85
N ILE A 157 -13.06 12.85 4.57
CA ILE A 157 -12.29 12.29 5.69
C ILE A 157 -13.15 11.82 6.88
N LYS A 158 -14.44 12.18 6.88
CA LYS A 158 -15.42 11.81 7.92
C LYS A 158 -16.18 10.52 7.59
N MET A 159 -16.01 9.96 6.39
CA MET A 159 -16.73 8.75 6.00
C MET A 159 -16.33 7.56 6.86
N SER A 160 -17.27 6.64 7.08
CA SER A 160 -16.99 5.38 7.73
C SER A 160 -16.22 4.44 6.79
N GLU A 161 -15.63 3.37 7.34
CA GLU A 161 -15.00 2.33 6.52
C GLU A 161 -16.03 1.64 5.59
N ALA A 162 -17.26 1.45 6.06
CA ALA A 162 -18.34 0.88 5.26
C ALA A 162 -18.73 1.77 4.07
N ASP A 163 -18.82 3.08 4.28
CA ASP A 163 -19.08 4.05 3.20
C ASP A 163 -17.95 4.01 2.16
N CYS A 164 -16.69 3.96 2.62
CA CYS A 164 -15.53 3.85 1.75
C CYS A 164 -15.59 2.58 0.89
N VAL A 165 -15.90 1.43 1.48
CA VAL A 165 -16.06 0.16 0.73
C VAL A 165 -17.21 0.26 -0.27
N ALA A 166 -18.34 0.87 0.10
CA ALA A 166 -19.48 1.04 -0.80
C ALA A 166 -19.10 1.87 -2.04
N GLU A 167 -18.37 2.98 -1.87
CA GLU A 167 -17.88 3.77 -3.00
C GLU A 167 -16.87 3.01 -3.87
N LEU A 168 -15.93 2.29 -3.25
CA LEU A 168 -14.97 1.47 -4.00
C LEU A 168 -15.68 0.37 -4.81
N MET A 169 -16.71 -0.28 -4.24
CA MET A 169 -17.53 -1.26 -4.97
C MET A 169 -18.26 -0.63 -6.16
N ARG A 170 -18.78 0.60 -6.04
CA ARG A 170 -19.37 1.33 -7.17
C ARG A 170 -18.34 1.63 -8.26
N MET A 171 -17.15 2.09 -7.87
CA MET A 171 -16.04 2.33 -8.81
C MET A 171 -15.64 1.04 -9.53
N TYR A 172 -15.47 -0.06 -8.79
CA TYR A 172 -15.17 -1.38 -9.36
C TYR A 172 -16.23 -1.81 -10.37
N GLN A 173 -17.52 -1.73 -10.02
CA GLN A 173 -18.60 -2.08 -10.94
C GLN A 173 -18.54 -1.27 -12.24
N LYS A 174 -18.26 0.04 -12.16
CA LYS A 174 -18.10 0.89 -13.35
C LYS A 174 -16.94 0.40 -14.23
N LEU A 175 -15.77 0.18 -13.64
CA LEU A 175 -14.57 -0.30 -14.35
C LEU A 175 -14.79 -1.67 -15.02
N THR A 176 -15.59 -2.55 -14.42
CA THR A 176 -15.89 -3.87 -15.00
C THR A 176 -16.95 -3.86 -16.12
N LYS A 177 -17.76 -2.80 -16.21
CA LYS A 177 -18.80 -2.63 -17.25
C LYS A 177 -18.27 -1.96 -18.52
N GLU A 178 -17.17 -1.20 -18.42
CA GLU A 178 -16.54 -0.49 -19.54
C GLU A 178 -15.66 -1.41 -20.43
N LYS A 179 -16.04 -2.69 -20.57
CA LYS A 179 -15.33 -3.65 -21.43
C LYS A 179 -15.73 -3.55 -22.90
#